data_AF-A0AA35WKD6-F1
#
_entry.id   AF-A0AA35WKD6-F1
#
_cell.length_a   1.000
_cell.length_b   1.000
_cell.length_c   1.000
_cell.angle_alpha   90.00
_cell.angle_beta   90.00
_cell.angle_gamma   90.00
#
_symmetry.space_group_name_H-M   'P 1'
#
loop_
_entity.id
_entity.type
_entity.pdbx_description
1 polymer ?
#
loop_
_entity_poly.entity_id
_entity_poly.type
_entity_poly.pdbx_seq_one_letter_code
_entity_poly.pdbx_strand_id
1 'polypeptide(L)'
;MKAVNEGRIGITDSVIRHWDLCIQCRACEVACPSGVPYGNLIEATMQQVADKRKPNFVNDKIASLALKRLLPNQGLLSMVVGSMRLYQRLGVQTAIRKSGLLRLLPGNMGELEGSMPELPSEVFKAQGQAGQHERRWESAKEQNADLTLEAYYEEMGKRVPIGRVGEAREAGDLVTFLVSDRAAYITGVAVNIDGGTSPVV
;
A
#
# COMPACT_ATOMS: atom_id res chain seq x y z
N MET A 1 0.43 5.61 -25.78
CA MET A 1 -0.93 5.19 -25.40
C MET A 1 -1.85 5.07 -26.60
N LYS A 2 -2.36 6.16 -27.19
CA LYS A 2 -3.28 6.12 -28.36
C LYS A 2 -2.77 5.25 -29.51
N ALA A 3 -1.53 5.45 -29.94
CA ALA A 3 -0.93 4.67 -31.03
C ALA A 3 -0.73 3.18 -30.70
N VAL A 4 -0.59 2.82 -29.41
CA VAL A 4 -0.54 1.42 -28.96
C VAL A 4 -1.95 0.82 -28.99
N ASN A 5 -2.93 1.55 -28.44
CA ASN A 5 -4.33 1.14 -28.42
C ASN A 5 -4.94 0.97 -29.82
N GLU A 6 -4.49 1.80 -30.78
CA GLU A 6 -4.90 1.72 -32.19
C GLU A 6 -4.07 0.71 -33.00
N GLY A 7 -3.14 -0.02 -32.39
CA GLY A 7 -2.31 -1.02 -33.07
C GLY A 7 -1.27 -0.45 -34.04
N ARG A 8 -1.06 0.88 -34.05
CA ARG A 8 -0.06 1.56 -34.89
C ARG A 8 1.38 1.35 -34.40
N ILE A 9 1.55 1.04 -33.12
CA ILE A 9 2.84 0.72 -32.49
C ILE A 9 2.67 -0.57 -31.70
N GLY A 10 3.54 -1.56 -31.95
CA GLY A 10 3.57 -2.79 -31.15
C GLY A 10 4.05 -2.55 -29.71
N ILE A 11 3.63 -3.41 -28.79
CA ILE A 11 4.10 -3.37 -27.40
C ILE A 11 5.51 -3.95 -27.34
N THR A 12 6.51 -3.08 -27.51
CA THR A 12 7.94 -3.39 -27.40
C THR A 12 8.43 -3.16 -25.97
N ASP A 13 9.63 -3.64 -25.64
CA ASP A 13 10.23 -3.43 -24.30
C ASP A 13 10.38 -1.95 -23.95
N SER A 14 10.60 -1.08 -24.94
CA SER A 14 10.64 0.38 -24.74
C SER A 14 9.28 0.94 -24.32
N VAL A 15 8.20 0.45 -24.96
CA VAL A 15 6.82 0.80 -24.58
C VAL A 15 6.52 0.30 -23.17
N ILE A 16 6.86 -0.95 -22.85
CA ILE A 16 6.66 -1.53 -21.52
C ILE A 16 7.41 -0.71 -20.46
N ARG A 17 8.69 -0.38 -20.69
CA ARG A 17 9.48 0.43 -19.76
C ARG A 17 8.89 1.82 -19.53
N HIS A 18 8.38 2.47 -20.57
CA HIS A 18 7.70 3.75 -20.43
C HIS A 18 6.45 3.64 -19.55
N TRP A 19 5.71 2.53 -19.66
CA TRP A 19 4.53 2.26 -18.83
C TRP A 19 4.88 1.88 -17.40
N ASP A 20 5.97 1.16 -17.16
CA ASP A 20 6.43 0.81 -15.80
C ASP A 20 6.82 2.04 -14.98
N LEU A 21 7.15 3.15 -15.65
CA LEU A 21 7.48 4.44 -15.02
C LEU A 21 6.26 5.38 -14.92
N CYS A 22 5.11 4.99 -15.48
CA CYS A 22 3.92 5.83 -15.49
C CYS A 22 3.22 5.79 -14.12
N ILE A 23 3.21 6.93 -13.42
CA ILE A 23 2.53 7.10 -12.13
C ILE A 23 1.00 7.30 -12.24
N GLN A 24 0.45 7.31 -13.46
CA GLN A 24 -0.98 7.51 -13.75
C GLN A 24 -1.62 8.74 -13.07
N CYS A 25 -0.92 9.88 -12.98
CA CYS A 25 -1.40 11.04 -12.21
C CYS A 25 -2.65 11.75 -12.77
N ARG A 26 -3.06 11.47 -14.02
CA ARG A 26 -4.27 12.01 -14.69
C ARG A 26 -4.41 13.55 -14.74
N ALA A 27 -3.39 14.30 -14.33
CA ALA A 27 -3.40 15.77 -14.36
C ALA A 27 -3.68 16.35 -15.76
N CYS A 28 -3.32 15.61 -16.82
CA CYS A 28 -3.58 16.02 -18.19
C CYS A 28 -5.07 16.01 -18.57
N GLU A 29 -5.94 15.26 -17.90
CA GLU A 29 -7.38 15.22 -18.23
C GLU A 29 -8.08 16.51 -17.83
N VAL A 30 -7.81 16.99 -16.61
CA VAL A 30 -8.41 18.22 -16.09
C VAL A 30 -7.91 19.48 -16.81
N ALA A 31 -6.70 19.43 -17.37
CA ALA A 31 -6.10 20.53 -18.11
C ALA A 31 -6.41 20.51 -19.62
N CYS A 32 -7.01 19.44 -20.15
CA CYS A 32 -7.18 19.28 -21.59
C CYS A 32 -8.40 20.06 -22.10
N PRO A 33 -8.23 21.11 -22.93
CA PRO A 33 -9.35 21.87 -23.49
C PRO A 33 -10.22 21.03 -24.45
N SER A 34 -9.69 19.91 -24.93
CA SER A 34 -10.38 18.96 -25.81
C SER A 34 -11.10 17.84 -25.05
N GLY A 35 -11.00 17.78 -23.71
CA GLY A 35 -11.70 16.79 -22.88
C GLY A 35 -11.29 15.33 -23.16
N VAL A 36 -10.04 15.08 -23.56
CA VAL A 36 -9.58 13.74 -23.92
C VAL A 36 -9.54 12.83 -22.68
N PRO A 37 -10.24 11.67 -22.68
CA PRO A 37 -10.29 10.75 -21.54
C PRO A 37 -9.00 9.91 -21.44
N TYR A 38 -7.91 10.54 -21.02
CA TYR A 38 -6.60 9.90 -20.88
C TYR A 38 -6.61 8.70 -19.92
N GLY A 39 -7.38 8.73 -18.85
CA GLY A 39 -7.54 7.65 -17.87
C GLY A 39 -8.02 6.36 -18.54
N ASN A 40 -9.05 6.45 -19.38
CA ASN A 40 -9.57 5.30 -20.12
C ASN A 40 -8.51 4.76 -21.09
N LEU A 41 -7.77 5.65 -21.76
CA LEU A 41 -6.69 5.25 -22.67
C LEU A 41 -5.52 4.60 -21.92
N ILE A 42 -5.20 5.10 -20.72
CA ILE A 42 -4.18 4.55 -19.84
C ILE A 42 -4.58 3.15 -19.39
N GLU A 43 -5.79 2.98 -18.86
CA GLU A 43 -6.29 1.69 -18.35
C GLU A 43 -6.35 0.64 -19.46
N ALA A 44 -6.95 0.99 -20.62
CA ALA A 44 -7.01 0.12 -21.78
C ALA A 44 -5.61 -0.29 -22.27
N THR A 45 -4.65 0.64 -22.28
CA THR A 45 -3.27 0.30 -22.68
C THR A 45 -2.57 -0.53 -21.61
N MET A 46 -2.81 -0.27 -20.32
CA MET A 46 -2.21 -1.02 -19.23
C MET A 46 -2.63 -2.48 -19.22
N GLN A 47 -3.89 -2.78 -19.52
CA GLN A 47 -4.35 -4.16 -19.68
C GLN A 47 -3.56 -4.86 -20.81
N GLN A 48 -3.44 -4.22 -21.97
CA GLN A 48 -2.70 -4.77 -23.11
C GLN A 48 -1.20 -4.95 -22.82
N VAL A 49 -0.61 -4.01 -22.07
CA VAL A 49 0.79 -4.08 -21.64
C VAL A 49 0.99 -5.19 -20.61
N ALA A 50 0.07 -5.35 -19.66
CA ALA A 50 0.12 -6.39 -18.64
C ALA A 50 0.15 -7.80 -19.25
N ASP A 51 -0.66 -8.04 -20.30
CA ASP A 51 -0.69 -9.32 -21.02
C ASP A 51 0.63 -9.64 -21.76
N LYS A 52 1.41 -8.60 -22.09
CA LYS A 52 2.69 -8.73 -22.80
C LYS A 52 3.89 -8.64 -21.87
N ARG A 53 3.71 -8.23 -20.61
CA ARG A 53 4.75 -8.31 -19.58
C ARG A 53 5.12 -9.78 -19.41
N LYS A 54 6.42 -10.05 -19.38
CA LYS A 54 6.94 -11.38 -19.03
C LYS A 54 7.31 -11.33 -17.55
N PRO A 55 6.43 -11.75 -16.63
CA PRO A 55 6.81 -11.80 -15.23
C PRO A 55 7.95 -12.82 -15.07
N ASN A 56 8.98 -12.43 -14.31
CA ASN A 56 9.95 -13.41 -13.84
C ASN A 56 9.21 -14.32 -12.85
N PHE A 57 9.05 -15.61 -13.19
CA PHE A 57 8.30 -16.57 -12.38
C PHE A 57 8.71 -16.57 -10.90
N VAL A 58 10.01 -16.42 -10.64
CA VAL A 58 10.56 -16.32 -9.28
C VAL A 58 10.05 -15.07 -8.56
N ASN A 59 10.12 -13.90 -9.21
CA ASN A 59 9.67 -12.63 -8.59
C ASN A 59 8.15 -12.64 -8.36
N ASP A 60 7.37 -13.19 -9.28
CA ASP A 60 5.92 -13.29 -9.15
C ASP A 60 5.52 -14.23 -7.99
N LYS A 61 6.22 -15.37 -7.84
CA LYS A 61 6.02 -16.27 -6.70
C LYS A 61 6.43 -15.64 -5.37
N ILE A 62 7.54 -14.90 -5.32
CA ILE A 62 7.96 -14.18 -4.11
C ILE A 62 6.94 -13.09 -3.76
N ALA A 63 6.54 -12.27 -4.72
CA ALA A 63 5.58 -11.20 -4.51
C ALA A 63 4.22 -11.74 -4.08
N SER A 64 3.72 -12.80 -4.73
CA SER A 64 2.45 -13.42 -4.36
C SER A 64 2.51 -14.10 -2.99
N LEU A 65 3.63 -14.74 -2.62
CA LEU A 65 3.83 -15.28 -1.27
C LEU A 65 3.88 -14.16 -0.22
N ALA A 66 4.62 -13.07 -0.50
CA ALA A 66 4.69 -11.92 0.38
C ALA A 66 3.30 -11.30 0.59
N LEU A 67 2.55 -11.06 -0.49
CA LEU A 67 1.25 -10.41 -0.43
C LEU A 67 0.14 -11.31 0.17
N LYS A 68 0.18 -12.62 -0.07
CA LYS A 68 -0.85 -13.55 0.44
C LYS A 68 -0.53 -14.13 1.82
N ARG A 69 0.74 -14.19 2.22
CA ARG A 69 1.15 -14.87 3.46
C ARG A 69 1.92 -14.00 4.44
N LEU A 70 2.82 -13.13 3.97
CA LEU A 70 3.62 -12.25 4.84
C LEU A 70 2.82 -11.03 5.29
N LEU A 71 2.24 -10.26 4.36
CA LEU A 71 1.52 -9.03 4.66
C LEU A 71 0.24 -9.24 5.50
N PRO A 72 -0.58 -10.28 5.27
CA PRO A 72 -1.80 -10.48 6.06
C PRO A 72 -1.54 -10.96 7.49
N ASN A 73 -0.37 -11.55 7.75
CA ASN A 73 -0.02 -12.09 9.06
C ASN A 73 0.90 -11.12 9.81
N GLN A 74 0.29 -10.29 10.66
CA GLN A 74 1.00 -9.28 11.46
C GLN A 74 2.09 -9.87 12.35
N GLY A 75 1.92 -11.10 12.85
CA GLY A 75 2.93 -11.78 13.67
C GLY A 75 4.19 -12.11 12.86
N LEU A 76 4.00 -12.69 11.67
CA LEU A 76 5.11 -13.00 10.76
C LEU A 76 5.80 -11.73 10.25
N LEU A 77 5.02 -10.72 9.86
CA LEU A 77 5.54 -9.42 9.44
C LEU A 77 6.36 -8.77 10.57
N SER A 78 5.87 -8.80 11.80
CA SER A 78 6.59 -8.28 12.97
C SER A 78 7.91 -9.02 13.22
N MET A 79 7.97 -10.33 12.99
CA MET A 79 9.21 -11.09 13.12
C MET A 79 10.22 -10.71 12.03
N VAL A 80 9.78 -10.56 10.78
CA VAL A 80 10.64 -10.17 9.65
C VAL A 80 11.19 -8.76 9.82
N VAL A 81 10.35 -7.80 10.21
CA VAL A 81 10.81 -6.44 10.50
C VAL A 81 11.76 -6.42 11.71
N GLY A 82 11.48 -7.22 12.74
CA GLY A 82 12.35 -7.36 13.91
C GLY A 82 13.72 -7.94 13.59
N SER A 83 13.79 -8.96 12.71
CA SER A 83 15.06 -9.54 12.27
C SER A 83 15.85 -8.59 11.37
N MET A 84 15.18 -7.87 10.46
CA MET A 84 15.81 -6.81 9.68
C MET A 84 16.35 -5.69 10.57
N ARG A 85 15.62 -5.31 11.63
CA ARG A 85 16.12 -4.33 12.60
C ARG A 85 17.37 -4.83 13.32
N LEU A 86 17.39 -6.10 13.73
CA LEU A 86 18.58 -6.69 14.35
C LEU A 86 19.77 -6.69 13.37
N TYR A 87 19.52 -6.99 12.10
CA TYR A 87 20.51 -6.88 11.02
C TYR A 87 21.08 -5.45 10.88
N GLN A 88 20.24 -4.42 10.96
CA GLN A 88 20.68 -3.02 10.94
C GLN A 88 21.46 -2.66 12.22
N ARG A 89 20.95 -3.05 13.40
CA ARG A 89 21.53 -2.74 14.71
C ARG A 89 22.89 -3.40 14.96
N LEU A 90 23.06 -4.63 14.47
CA LEU A 90 24.34 -5.36 14.55
C LEU A 90 25.38 -4.84 13.54
N GLY A 91 25.03 -3.86 12.70
CA GLY A 91 25.95 -3.28 11.70
C GLY A 91 26.32 -4.26 10.57
N VAL A 92 25.59 -5.38 10.46
CA VAL A 92 25.79 -6.37 9.40
C VAL A 92 25.57 -5.73 8.03
N GLN A 93 24.63 -4.79 7.94
CA GLN A 93 24.44 -3.91 6.77
C GLN A 93 25.75 -3.24 6.29
N THR A 94 26.56 -2.73 7.21
CA THR A 94 27.80 -2.03 6.88
C THR A 94 28.87 -3.00 6.44
N ALA A 95 28.96 -4.16 7.10
CA ALA A 95 29.90 -5.22 6.74
C ALA A 95 29.58 -5.79 5.34
N ILE A 96 28.31 -6.06 5.06
CA ILE A 96 27.85 -6.59 3.78
C ILE A 96 28.07 -5.59 2.65
N ARG A 97 27.73 -4.30 2.86
CA ARG A 97 27.98 -3.22 1.89
C ARG A 97 29.48 -3.05 1.59
N LYS A 98 30.35 -3.15 2.60
CA LYS A 98 31.81 -3.06 2.42
C LYS A 98 32.41 -4.30 1.75
N SER A 99 31.89 -5.49 2.06
CA SER A 99 32.37 -6.74 1.48
C SER A 99 32.04 -6.90 -0.01
N GLY A 100 31.03 -6.17 -0.50
CA GLY A 100 30.55 -6.30 -1.88
C GLY A 100 29.91 -7.67 -2.18
N LEU A 101 29.68 -8.51 -1.17
CA LEU A 101 29.18 -9.88 -1.33
C LEU A 101 27.80 -9.94 -2.03
N LEU A 102 26.96 -8.93 -1.82
CA LEU A 102 25.65 -8.82 -2.48
C LEU A 102 25.73 -8.56 -4.00
N ARG A 103 26.89 -8.14 -4.52
CA ARG A 103 27.10 -7.99 -5.98
C ARG A 103 27.36 -9.32 -6.68
N LEU A 104 27.68 -10.37 -5.92
CA LEU A 104 27.90 -11.73 -6.42
C LEU A 104 26.63 -12.58 -6.40
N LEU A 105 25.60 -12.14 -5.67
CA LEU A 105 24.30 -12.80 -5.63
C LEU A 105 23.46 -12.44 -6.87
N PRO A 106 22.64 -13.37 -7.38
CA PRO A 106 21.81 -13.13 -8.55
C PRO A 106 20.73 -12.07 -8.27
N GLY A 107 20.56 -11.15 -9.22
CA GLY A 107 19.55 -10.08 -9.17
C GLY A 107 20.03 -8.81 -8.45
N ASN A 108 19.15 -7.81 -8.34
CA ASN A 108 19.47 -6.50 -7.78
C ASN A 108 19.45 -6.49 -6.24
N MET A 109 19.93 -7.55 -5.57
CA MET A 109 19.88 -7.67 -4.10
C MET A 109 20.66 -6.55 -3.40
N GLY A 110 21.79 -6.11 -3.99
CA GLY A 110 22.54 -4.98 -3.47
C GLY A 110 21.77 -3.64 -3.55
N GLU A 111 20.97 -3.43 -4.59
CA GLU A 111 20.12 -2.24 -4.72
C GLU A 111 18.93 -2.29 -3.76
N LEU A 112 18.32 -3.48 -3.61
CA LEU A 112 17.21 -3.72 -2.67
C LEU A 112 17.64 -3.55 -1.21
N GLU A 113 18.84 -4.01 -0.85
CA GLU A 113 19.39 -3.77 0.49
C GLU A 113 19.79 -2.31 0.68
N GLY A 114 20.31 -1.68 -0.37
CA GLY A 114 20.67 -0.26 -0.38
C GLY A 114 19.49 0.68 -0.21
N SER A 115 18.33 0.33 -0.78
CA SER A 115 17.08 1.11 -0.69
C SER A 115 16.28 0.87 0.60
N MET A 116 16.71 -0.07 1.44
CA MET A 116 16.05 -0.36 2.72
C MET A 116 16.18 0.85 3.66
N PRO A 117 15.06 1.44 4.13
CA PRO A 117 15.10 2.54 5.09
C PRO A 117 15.49 2.07 6.48
N GLU A 118 15.86 3.01 7.35
CA GLU A 118 16.06 2.73 8.78
C GLU A 118 14.74 2.30 9.41
N LEU A 119 14.76 1.15 10.10
CA LEU A 119 13.55 0.58 10.68
C LEU A 119 13.27 1.17 12.06
N PRO A 120 12.04 1.68 12.31
CA PRO A 120 11.66 2.24 13.62
C PRO A 120 11.75 1.17 14.72
N SER A 121 11.90 1.58 15.98
CA SER A 121 11.98 0.70 17.16
C SER A 121 10.68 -0.06 17.44
N GLU A 122 9.55 0.48 16.99
CA GLU A 122 8.24 -0.11 17.18
C GLU A 122 7.67 -0.58 15.84
N VAL A 123 7.13 -1.80 15.83
CA VAL A 123 6.41 -2.32 14.67
C VAL A 123 4.93 -2.04 14.89
N PHE A 124 4.28 -1.42 13.89
CA PHE A 124 2.83 -1.24 13.91
C PHE A 124 2.13 -2.59 14.10
N LYS A 125 1.35 -2.71 15.18
CA LYS A 125 0.45 -3.82 15.43
C LYS A 125 -0.96 -3.26 15.38
N ALA A 126 -1.83 -3.81 14.54
CA ALA A 126 -3.22 -3.39 14.55
C ALA A 126 -3.91 -4.08 15.73
N GLN A 127 -4.02 -3.38 16.86
CA GLN A 127 -4.81 -3.79 18.00
C GLN A 127 -5.98 -2.80 18.12
N GLY A 128 -7.21 -3.29 18.21
CA GLY A 128 -8.37 -2.43 18.48
C GLY A 128 -8.75 -1.45 17.35
N GLN A 129 -9.02 -0.20 17.73
CA GLN A 129 -9.42 0.89 16.83
C GLN A 129 -8.20 1.44 16.08
N ALA A 130 -8.40 2.28 15.06
CA ALA A 130 -7.28 2.72 14.22
C ALA A 130 -6.20 3.46 15.04
N GLY A 131 -4.97 2.93 15.08
CA GLY A 131 -3.82 3.48 15.84
C GLY A 131 -3.37 4.89 15.43
N GLN A 132 -3.99 5.50 14.43
CA GLN A 132 -3.89 6.95 14.18
C GLN A 132 -4.49 7.78 15.33
N HIS A 133 -5.56 7.28 15.96
CA HIS A 133 -6.24 7.97 17.05
C HIS A 133 -5.53 7.75 18.38
N GLU A 134 -4.91 6.59 18.59
CA GLU A 134 -4.03 6.34 19.74
C GLU A 134 -2.84 7.30 19.73
N ARG A 135 -2.16 7.48 18.59
CA ARG A 135 -1.06 8.46 18.47
C ARG A 135 -1.51 9.90 18.70
N ARG A 136 -2.72 10.27 18.26
CA ARG A 136 -3.30 11.59 18.53
C ARG A 136 -3.65 11.75 20.02
N TRP A 137 -4.12 10.68 20.66
CA TRP A 137 -4.35 10.66 22.09
C TRP A 137 -3.05 10.78 22.87
N GLU A 138 -1.99 10.05 22.50
CA GLU A 138 -0.66 10.15 23.14
C GLU A 138 -0.15 11.59 23.13
N SER A 139 -0.25 12.29 21.99
CA SER A 139 0.10 13.72 21.90
C SER A 139 -0.85 14.61 22.71
N ALA A 140 -2.15 14.30 22.76
CA ALA A 140 -3.10 15.05 23.59
C ALA A 140 -2.85 14.83 25.11
N LYS A 141 -2.37 13.65 25.48
CA LYS A 141 -2.05 13.28 26.87
C LYS A 141 -0.85 14.05 27.41
N GLU A 142 0.09 14.47 26.55
CA GLU A 142 1.16 15.39 26.94
C GLU A 142 0.63 16.71 27.51
N GLN A 143 -0.57 17.13 27.09
CA GLN A 143 -1.24 18.36 27.56
C GLN A 143 -2.25 18.10 28.68
N ASN A 144 -2.74 16.87 28.83
CA ASN A 144 -3.65 16.47 29.89
C ASN A 144 -3.37 15.01 30.34
N ALA A 145 -2.63 14.87 31.43
CA ALA A 145 -2.17 13.57 31.93
C ALA A 145 -3.31 12.62 32.35
N ASP A 146 -4.47 13.16 32.72
CA ASP A 146 -5.63 12.39 33.21
C ASP A 146 -6.55 11.92 32.06
N LEU A 147 -6.27 12.31 30.82
CA LEU A 147 -7.07 11.91 29.66
C LEU A 147 -6.85 10.41 29.35
N THR A 148 -7.87 9.59 29.62
CA THR A 148 -7.85 8.17 29.24
C THR A 148 -8.14 7.98 27.76
N LEU A 149 -7.69 6.86 27.19
CA LEU A 149 -7.91 6.54 25.78
C LEU A 149 -9.40 6.31 25.50
N GLU A 150 -10.10 5.68 26.45
CA GLU A 150 -11.54 5.44 26.40
C GLU A 150 -12.32 6.75 26.37
N ALA A 151 -11.98 7.70 27.26
CA ALA A 151 -12.62 9.01 27.28
C ALA A 151 -12.33 9.80 25.99
N TYR A 152 -11.14 9.66 25.42
CA TYR A 152 -10.78 10.27 24.13
C TYR A 152 -11.64 9.71 22.99
N TYR A 153 -11.87 8.39 22.97
CA TYR A 153 -12.73 7.75 21.99
C TYR A 153 -14.21 8.08 22.17
N GLU A 154 -14.70 8.17 23.40
CA GLU A 154 -16.06 8.64 23.68
C GLU A 154 -16.28 10.06 23.15
N GLU A 155 -15.33 10.97 23.41
CA GLU A 155 -15.41 12.35 22.94
C GLU A 155 -15.39 12.44 21.41
N MET A 156 -14.54 11.65 20.75
CA MET A 156 -14.57 11.56 19.29
C MET A 156 -15.88 10.98 18.76
N GLY A 157 -16.42 9.95 19.41
CA GLY A 157 -17.64 9.26 19.04
C GLY A 157 -18.85 10.20 18.96
N LYS A 158 -18.89 11.25 19.79
CA LYS A 158 -19.94 12.30 19.74
C LYS A 158 -20.03 13.02 18.39
N ARG A 159 -18.95 13.06 17.62
CA ARG A 159 -18.91 13.69 16.28
C ARG A 159 -19.26 12.72 15.16
N VAL A 160 -19.41 11.44 15.47
CA VAL A 160 -19.79 10.38 14.52
C VAL A 160 -21.29 10.11 14.71
N PRO A 161 -22.11 10.11 13.64
CA PRO A 161 -23.55 9.88 13.79
C PRO A 161 -23.95 8.56 14.47
N ILE A 162 -23.18 7.48 14.28
CA ILE A 162 -23.39 6.21 14.99
C ILE A 162 -22.93 6.25 16.47
N GLY A 163 -22.34 7.34 16.92
CA GLY A 163 -22.00 7.60 18.32
C GLY A 163 -20.73 6.93 18.82
N ARG A 164 -19.93 6.29 17.95
CA ARG A 164 -18.69 5.61 18.33
C ARG A 164 -17.64 5.64 17.22
N VAL A 165 -16.40 5.38 17.61
CA VAL A 165 -15.28 5.16 16.70
C VAL A 165 -15.35 3.74 16.11
N GLY A 166 -15.00 3.61 14.83
CA GLY A 166 -14.93 2.32 14.14
C GLY A 166 -13.77 1.45 14.62
N GLU A 167 -14.00 0.14 14.67
CA GLU A 167 -12.96 -0.84 14.99
C GLU A 167 -12.20 -1.26 13.72
N ALA A 168 -10.92 -1.61 13.85
CA ALA A 168 -10.14 -2.08 12.70
C ALA A 168 -10.74 -3.35 12.06
N ARG A 169 -11.44 -4.17 12.86
CA ARG A 169 -12.13 -5.37 12.38
C ARG A 169 -13.24 -5.06 11.38
N GLU A 170 -14.01 -3.99 11.60
CA GLU A 170 -15.12 -3.62 10.72
C GLU A 170 -14.62 -3.22 9.33
N ALA A 171 -13.47 -2.52 9.27
CA ALA A 171 -12.78 -2.26 8.02
C ALA A 171 -12.25 -3.54 7.37
N GLY A 172 -11.67 -4.44 8.17
CA GLY A 172 -11.20 -5.75 7.70
C GLY A 172 -12.31 -6.63 7.11
N ASP A 173 -13.50 -6.61 7.71
CA ASP A 173 -14.65 -7.37 7.24
C ASP A 173 -15.14 -6.85 5.87
N LEU A 174 -15.21 -5.54 5.66
CA LEU A 174 -15.52 -4.98 4.34
C LEU A 174 -14.47 -5.34 3.30
N VAL A 175 -13.18 -5.19 3.63
CA VAL A 175 -12.08 -5.56 2.72
C VAL A 175 -12.20 -7.04 2.34
N THR A 176 -12.47 -7.92 3.31
CA THR A 176 -12.67 -9.36 3.09
C THR A 176 -13.84 -9.63 2.15
N PHE A 177 -14.95 -8.90 2.30
CA PHE A 177 -16.08 -8.99 1.37
C PHE A 177 -15.70 -8.55 -0.04
N LEU A 178 -15.02 -7.41 -0.19
CA LEU A 178 -14.64 -6.84 -1.49
C LEU A 178 -13.63 -7.71 -2.27
N VAL A 179 -12.78 -8.48 -1.57
CA VAL A 179 -11.84 -9.42 -2.23
C VAL A 179 -12.43 -10.81 -2.46
N SER A 180 -13.67 -11.06 -2.05
CA SER A 180 -14.34 -12.35 -2.22
C SER A 180 -15.11 -12.43 -3.54
N ASP A 181 -15.43 -13.64 -3.99
CA ASP A 181 -16.25 -13.87 -5.20
C ASP A 181 -17.65 -13.23 -5.12
N ARG A 182 -18.11 -12.90 -3.90
CA ARG A 182 -19.40 -12.21 -3.67
C ARG A 182 -19.40 -10.78 -4.21
N ALA A 183 -18.22 -10.18 -4.39
CA ALA A 183 -18.04 -8.83 -4.90
C ALA A 183 -17.54 -8.82 -6.36
N ALA A 184 -17.66 -9.94 -7.10
CA ALA A 184 -17.10 -10.09 -8.44
C ALA A 184 -17.56 -9.03 -9.47
N TYR A 185 -18.68 -8.36 -9.24
CA TYR A 185 -19.20 -7.28 -10.10
C TYR A 185 -19.08 -5.87 -9.49
N ILE A 186 -18.33 -5.73 -8.39
CA ILE A 186 -18.10 -4.46 -7.70
C ILE A 186 -16.70 -3.98 -8.07
N THR A 187 -16.61 -2.93 -8.89
CA THR A 187 -15.35 -2.31 -9.29
C THR A 187 -15.52 -0.80 -9.47
N GLY A 188 -14.43 -0.03 -9.32
CA GLY A 188 -14.43 1.42 -9.53
C GLY A 188 -15.22 2.23 -8.49
N VAL A 189 -15.55 1.65 -7.34
CA VAL A 189 -16.33 2.30 -6.27
C VAL A 189 -15.45 2.70 -5.08
N ALA A 190 -15.82 3.79 -4.42
CA ALA A 190 -15.31 4.15 -3.11
C ALA A 190 -16.38 3.79 -2.07
N VAL A 191 -15.99 3.05 -1.03
CA VAL A 191 -16.91 2.65 0.06
C VAL A 191 -16.45 3.32 1.35
N ASN A 192 -17.29 4.21 1.89
CA ASN A 192 -17.00 4.91 3.13
C ASN A 192 -17.31 4.01 4.35
N ILE A 193 -16.36 3.91 5.29
CA ILE A 193 -16.52 3.23 6.58
C ILE A 193 -16.26 4.26 7.68
N ASP A 194 -17.25 5.11 7.94
CA ASP A 194 -17.03 6.31 8.75
C ASP A 194 -18.17 6.59 9.75
N GLY A 195 -19.06 5.62 9.95
CA GLY A 195 -20.17 5.75 10.90
C GLY A 195 -21.17 6.85 10.54
N GLY A 196 -21.20 7.29 9.27
CA GLY A 196 -22.14 8.28 8.75
C GLY A 196 -21.62 9.72 8.74
N THR A 197 -20.33 9.96 9.02
CA THR A 197 -19.79 11.32 9.05
C THR A 197 -19.78 12.03 7.71
N SER A 198 -19.61 11.28 6.62
CA SER A 198 -19.64 11.83 5.26
C SER A 198 -21.09 11.99 4.84
N PRO A 199 -21.48 13.14 4.26
CA PRO A 199 -22.85 13.44 3.84
C PRO A 199 -23.27 12.71 2.55
N VAL A 200 -22.95 11.40 2.45
CA VAL A 200 -23.27 10.42 1.39
C VAL A 200 -22.16 10.22 0.32
N VAL A 201 -22.11 8.96 -0.14
CA VAL A 201 -21.22 8.29 -1.13
C VAL A 201 -21.32 8.88 -2.53
#